data_AF-V4PNX1-F1
#
_entry.id   AF-V4PNX1-F1
#
_cell.length_a   1.000
_cell.length_b   1.000
_cell.length_c   1.000
_cell.angle_alpha   90.00
_cell.angle_beta   90.00
_cell.angle_gamma   90.00
#
_symmetry.space_group_name_H-M   'P 1'
#
loop_
_entity.id
_entity.type
_entity.pdbx_description
1 polymer ?
#
loop_
_entity_poly.entity_id
_entity_poly.type
_entity_poly.pdbx_seq_one_letter_code
_entity_poly.pdbx_strand_id
1 'polypeptide(L)'
;MATGYTGPVTLDHALTGDTLLHIDGLTYAVLDPARLDFAAAQPARKTASIRVRTATAGETIVTRPDAIEEASFFATGGELIFINDLPDGREDAYLPRDASGRPNGDEVLAGAYEAAGDGHYRPVATPCPVLHQVIDRPVVMLDVWGPGQHQFLTLGASLKLESGRVTGIDRHAFALTWTVEA
;
A
#
# COMPACT_ATOMS: atom_id res chain seq x y z
N MET A 1 22.03 -13.02 21.55
CA MET A 1 21.41 -11.75 21.11
C MET A 1 22.10 -11.36 19.82
N ALA A 2 21.49 -11.66 18.68
CA ALA A 2 22.06 -11.31 17.38
C ALA A 2 21.80 -9.82 17.14
N THR A 3 22.88 -9.07 16.96
CA THR A 3 22.85 -7.66 16.54
C THR A 3 22.22 -7.61 15.14
N GLY A 4 20.97 -7.16 15.08
CA GLY A 4 20.25 -6.95 13.83
C GLY A 4 21.06 -6.04 12.91
N TYR A 5 21.25 -6.50 11.69
CA TYR A 5 21.99 -5.80 10.65
C TYR A 5 21.33 -4.43 10.40
N THR A 6 22.03 -3.32 10.72
CA THR A 6 21.57 -1.94 10.51
C THR A 6 22.18 -1.31 9.25
N GLY A 7 22.58 -2.13 8.28
CA GLY A 7 23.03 -1.61 6.98
C GLY A 7 21.85 -0.98 6.24
N PRO A 8 22.07 0.08 5.43
CA PRO A 8 21.02 0.60 4.57
C PRO A 8 20.56 -0.54 3.64
N VAL A 9 19.27 -0.86 3.66
CA VAL A 9 18.69 -1.75 2.65
C VAL A 9 18.74 -0.97 1.33
N THR A 10 19.65 -1.34 0.44
CA THR A 10 19.73 -0.73 -0.88
C THR A 10 18.83 -1.50 -1.84
N LEU A 11 17.97 -0.78 -2.55
CA LEU A 11 17.03 -1.39 -3.50
C LEU A 11 17.65 -1.63 -4.88
N ASP A 12 18.91 -1.21 -5.10
CA ASP A 12 19.56 -1.26 -6.41
C ASP A 12 19.58 -2.68 -7.00
N HIS A 13 19.72 -3.71 -6.16
CA HIS A 13 19.69 -5.11 -6.58
C HIS A 13 18.30 -5.60 -7.03
N ALA A 14 17.23 -4.88 -6.68
CA ALA A 14 15.86 -5.19 -7.04
C ALA A 14 15.33 -4.33 -8.20
N LEU A 15 16.08 -3.34 -8.67
CA LEU A 15 15.72 -2.57 -9.87
C LEU A 15 15.91 -3.42 -11.13
N THR A 16 15.01 -3.28 -12.11
CA THR A 16 15.11 -4.00 -13.40
C THR A 16 16.02 -3.31 -14.40
N GLY A 17 16.25 -2.01 -14.23
CA GLY A 17 16.89 -1.13 -15.22
C GLY A 17 15.88 -0.41 -16.13
N ASP A 18 14.61 -0.80 -16.10
CA ASP A 18 13.54 -0.12 -16.83
C ASP A 18 13.03 1.10 -16.06
N THR A 19 12.32 1.96 -16.78
CA THR A 19 11.68 3.15 -16.21
C THR A 19 10.28 3.35 -16.77
N LEU A 20 9.44 4.05 -16.02
CA LEU A 20 8.09 4.44 -16.44
C LEU A 20 7.86 5.93 -16.18
N LEU A 21 7.36 6.65 -17.18
CA LEU A 21 6.96 8.05 -17.05
C LEU A 21 5.53 8.10 -16.49
N HIS A 22 5.37 8.69 -15.31
CA HIS A 22 4.06 8.88 -14.70
C HIS A 22 3.41 10.19 -15.19
N ILE A 23 2.10 10.34 -15.00
CA ILE A 23 1.34 11.51 -15.45
C ILE A 23 1.73 12.80 -14.70
N ASP A 24 2.38 12.67 -13.55
CA ASP A 24 3.00 13.79 -12.80
C ASP A 24 4.25 14.37 -13.49
N GLY A 25 4.75 13.72 -14.56
CA GLY A 25 5.94 14.13 -15.29
C GLY A 25 7.25 13.60 -14.71
N LEU A 26 7.21 12.77 -13.66
CA LEU A 26 8.38 12.12 -13.07
C LEU A 26 8.63 10.75 -13.69
N THR A 27 9.92 10.40 -13.81
CA THR A 27 10.35 9.07 -14.22
C THR A 27 10.60 8.21 -12.99
N TYR A 28 9.92 7.07 -12.93
CA TYR A 28 10.03 6.09 -11.85
C TYR A 28 10.86 4.90 -12.32
N ALA A 29 11.82 4.47 -11.50
CA ALA A 29 12.57 3.24 -11.77
C ALA A 29 11.70 2.01 -11.47
N VAL A 30 11.70 1.01 -12.34
CA VAL A 30 10.91 -0.20 -12.12
C VAL A 30 11.58 -1.07 -11.06
N LEU A 31 10.85 -1.34 -9.99
CA LEU A 31 11.23 -2.22 -8.89
C LEU A 31 10.59 -3.60 -9.08
N ASP A 32 11.41 -4.65 -9.09
CA ASP A 32 10.94 -6.03 -9.11
C ASP A 32 10.73 -6.54 -7.67
N PRO A 33 9.48 -6.74 -7.24
CA PRO A 33 9.21 -7.14 -5.87
C PRO A 33 9.69 -8.56 -5.55
N ALA A 34 9.88 -9.42 -6.57
CA ALA A 34 10.38 -10.78 -6.38
C ALA A 34 11.88 -10.82 -6.04
N ARG A 35 12.60 -9.73 -6.26
CA ARG A 35 14.04 -9.59 -5.98
C ARG A 35 14.33 -8.90 -4.65
N LEU A 36 13.30 -8.46 -3.93
CA LEU A 36 13.44 -7.81 -2.63
C LEU A 36 13.80 -8.81 -1.53
N ASP A 37 14.79 -8.46 -0.71
CA ASP A 37 15.14 -9.20 0.49
C ASP A 37 14.48 -8.58 1.74
N PHE A 38 13.63 -9.36 2.40
CA PHE A 38 12.97 -9.00 3.66
C PHE A 38 13.72 -9.52 4.90
N ALA A 39 14.94 -10.05 4.78
CA ALA A 39 15.71 -10.57 5.91
C ALA A 39 16.00 -9.52 7.00
N ALA A 40 16.12 -8.24 6.61
CA ALA A 40 16.30 -7.11 7.53
C ALA A 40 14.98 -6.39 7.88
N ALA A 41 13.83 -6.92 7.44
CA ALA A 41 12.54 -6.29 7.67
C ALA A 41 12.14 -6.34 9.15
N GLN A 42 11.48 -5.28 9.60
CA GLN A 42 10.96 -5.18 10.96
C GLN A 42 9.48 -5.55 10.97
N PRO A 43 8.99 -6.27 11.99
CA PRO A 43 7.56 -6.46 12.15
C PRO A 43 6.88 -5.10 12.35
N ALA A 44 5.80 -4.84 11.62
CA ALA A 44 4.97 -3.66 11.81
C ALA A 44 3.50 -4.01 11.67
N ARG A 45 2.64 -3.22 12.29
CA ARG A 45 1.18 -3.41 12.25
C ARG A 45 0.46 -2.13 11.86
N LYS A 46 -0.63 -2.27 11.10
CA LYS A 46 -1.57 -1.18 10.85
C LYS A 46 -2.32 -0.87 12.15
N THR A 47 -2.39 0.39 12.52
CA THR A 47 -3.04 0.87 13.74
C THR A 47 -4.25 1.76 13.47
N ALA A 48 -4.30 2.41 12.30
CA ALA A 48 -5.45 3.24 11.97
C ALA A 48 -6.67 2.40 11.61
N SER A 49 -7.82 2.85 12.11
CA SER A 49 -9.12 2.38 11.62
C SER A 49 -9.36 2.88 10.21
N ILE A 50 -10.17 2.15 9.47
CA ILE A 50 -10.67 2.57 8.16
C ILE A 50 -12.16 2.82 8.26
N ARG A 51 -12.68 3.60 7.32
CA ARG A 51 -14.11 3.66 7.02
C ARG A 51 -14.37 2.89 5.74
N VAL A 52 -15.47 2.14 5.71
CA VAL A 52 -15.88 1.37 4.55
C VAL A 52 -17.23 1.83 4.06
N ARG A 53 -17.35 2.02 2.75
CA ARG A 53 -18.63 2.31 2.10
C ARG A 53 -18.77 1.57 0.79
N THR A 54 -20.00 1.40 0.34
CA THR A 54 -20.29 0.81 -0.96
C THR A 54 -20.10 1.85 -2.07
N ALA A 55 -19.44 1.45 -3.15
CA ALA A 55 -19.23 2.23 -4.35
C ALA A 55 -20.52 2.36 -5.16
N THR A 56 -20.71 3.55 -5.74
CA THR A 56 -21.73 3.73 -6.79
C THR A 56 -21.17 3.26 -8.13
N ALA A 57 -22.02 2.72 -9.01
CA ALA A 57 -21.58 2.34 -10.35
C ALA A 57 -21.06 3.56 -11.13
N GLY A 58 -19.88 3.43 -11.73
CA GLY A 58 -19.19 4.49 -12.46
C GLY A 58 -18.49 5.53 -11.58
N GLU A 59 -18.50 5.35 -10.26
CA GLU A 59 -17.78 6.23 -9.34
C GLU A 59 -16.27 6.16 -9.59
N THR A 60 -15.63 7.33 -9.75
CA THR A 60 -14.17 7.42 -9.83
C THR A 60 -13.58 7.44 -8.43
N ILE A 61 -12.82 6.40 -8.10
CA ILE A 61 -12.06 6.32 -6.86
C ILE A 61 -10.62 6.65 -7.16
N VAL A 62 -10.08 7.62 -6.41
CA VAL A 62 -8.71 8.09 -6.61
C VAL A 62 -7.91 7.84 -5.35
N THR A 63 -6.83 7.08 -5.50
CA THR A 63 -5.86 6.82 -4.44
C THR A 63 -4.85 7.97 -4.43
N ARG A 64 -4.84 8.75 -3.34
CA ARG A 64 -4.04 9.99 -3.20
C ARG A 64 -3.39 10.11 -1.82
N PRO A 65 -2.50 9.19 -1.44
CA PRO A 65 -1.85 9.26 -0.15
C PRO A 65 -1.06 10.57 0.08
N ASP A 66 -0.43 11.12 -0.97
CA ASP A 66 0.36 12.37 -0.91
C ASP A 66 -0.03 13.43 -1.95
N ALA A 67 -1.34 13.56 -2.21
CA ALA A 67 -1.90 14.48 -3.23
C ALA A 67 -1.49 14.19 -4.69
N ILE A 68 -0.58 13.24 -4.89
CA ILE A 68 -0.27 12.62 -6.18
C ILE A 68 -1.29 11.50 -6.39
N GLU A 69 -1.92 11.50 -7.56
CA GLU A 69 -2.80 10.42 -7.98
C GLU A 69 -1.96 9.19 -8.30
N GLU A 70 -2.00 8.17 -7.44
CA GLU A 70 -1.30 6.91 -7.66
C GLU A 70 -2.10 5.98 -8.58
N ALA A 71 -3.42 6.00 -8.43
CA ALA A 71 -4.34 5.24 -9.26
C ALA A 71 -5.74 5.86 -9.27
N SER A 72 -6.44 5.66 -10.39
CA SER A 72 -7.85 5.98 -10.53
C SER A 72 -8.61 4.77 -11.04
N PHE A 73 -9.74 4.43 -10.42
CA PHE A 73 -10.57 3.30 -10.82
C PHE A 73 -12.02 3.73 -11.03
N PHE A 74 -12.70 3.08 -11.97
CA PHE A 74 -14.15 3.17 -12.09
C PHE A 74 -14.77 1.98 -11.37
N ALA A 75 -15.60 2.25 -10.36
CA ALA A 75 -16.25 1.21 -9.61
C ALA A 75 -17.41 0.57 -10.40
N THR A 76 -17.60 -0.75 -10.29
CA THR A 76 -18.71 -1.47 -10.95
C THR A 76 -20.03 -1.39 -10.20
N GLY A 77 -20.07 -0.65 -9.08
CA GLY A 77 -21.21 -0.56 -8.17
C GLY A 77 -21.27 -1.77 -7.23
N GLY A 78 -21.59 -1.54 -5.96
CA GLY A 78 -21.62 -2.61 -4.96
C GLY A 78 -20.25 -2.98 -4.37
N GLU A 79 -19.16 -2.49 -4.95
CA GLU A 79 -17.81 -2.73 -4.45
C GLU A 79 -17.56 -1.99 -3.13
N LEU A 80 -16.78 -2.58 -2.23
CA LEU A 80 -16.41 -1.90 -1.00
C LEU A 80 -15.21 -0.98 -1.23
N ILE A 81 -15.35 0.28 -0.84
CA ILE A 81 -14.27 1.27 -0.85
C ILE A 81 -13.77 1.40 0.57
N PHE A 82 -12.46 1.25 0.71
CA PHE A 82 -11.74 1.37 1.97
C PHE A 82 -11.14 2.77 2.00
N ILE A 83 -11.41 3.51 3.07
CA ILE A 83 -10.96 4.88 3.24
C ILE A 83 -10.12 4.94 4.50
N ASN A 84 -8.83 5.26 4.34
CA ASN A 84 -8.00 5.67 5.45
C ASN A 84 -8.30 7.16 5.72
N ASP A 85 -8.96 7.45 6.84
CA ASP A 85 -9.13 8.83 7.30
C ASP A 85 -7.79 9.30 7.89
N LEU A 86 -7.08 10.17 7.17
CA LEU A 86 -5.77 10.65 7.61
C LEU A 86 -5.97 11.79 8.64
N PRO A 87 -5.19 11.80 9.75
CA PRO A 87 -5.24 12.84 10.78
C PRO A 87 -5.18 14.30 10.33
N ASP A 88 -4.71 14.60 9.12
CA ASP A 88 -4.65 15.94 8.54
C ASP A 88 -5.89 16.30 7.69
N GLY A 89 -6.91 15.46 7.70
CA GLY A 89 -8.19 15.65 7.00
C GLY A 89 -8.21 15.17 5.55
N ARG A 90 -7.10 14.58 5.05
CA ARG A 90 -7.10 13.90 3.75
C ARG A 90 -7.76 12.52 3.85
N GLU A 91 -8.30 12.06 2.73
CA GLU A 91 -8.79 10.69 2.57
C GLU A 91 -7.87 9.97 1.58
N ASP A 92 -7.43 8.77 1.95
CA ASP A 92 -6.81 7.84 1.02
C ASP A 92 -7.74 6.66 0.80
N ALA A 93 -8.36 6.64 -0.39
CA ALA A 93 -9.37 5.67 -0.77
C ALA A 93 -8.81 4.63 -1.74
N TYR A 94 -9.15 3.36 -1.50
CA TYR A 94 -8.80 2.26 -2.38
C TYR A 94 -9.91 1.22 -2.49
N LEU A 95 -9.92 0.51 -3.61
CA LEU A 95 -10.80 -0.62 -3.88
C LEU A 95 -9.97 -1.91 -3.79
N PRO A 96 -10.18 -2.75 -2.78
CA PRO A 96 -9.49 -4.01 -2.71
C PRO A 96 -10.03 -4.95 -3.80
N ARG A 97 -9.12 -5.41 -4.65
CA ARG A 97 -9.35 -6.38 -5.73
C ARG A 97 -8.36 -7.53 -5.61
N ASP A 98 -8.79 -8.72 -6.01
CA ASP A 98 -7.89 -9.86 -6.16
C ASP A 98 -6.96 -9.68 -7.38
N ALA A 99 -5.99 -10.59 -7.57
CA ALA A 99 -5.07 -10.52 -8.72
C ALA A 99 -5.78 -10.65 -10.09
N SER A 100 -7.02 -11.14 -10.12
CA SER A 100 -7.85 -11.21 -11.32
C SER A 100 -8.70 -9.94 -11.55
N GLY A 101 -8.58 -8.95 -10.67
CA GLY A 101 -9.31 -7.69 -10.74
C GLY A 101 -10.73 -7.76 -10.14
N ARG A 102 -11.11 -8.89 -9.51
CA ARG A 102 -12.45 -9.05 -8.91
C ARG A 102 -12.52 -8.37 -7.54
N PRO A 103 -13.65 -7.72 -7.19
CA PRO A 103 -13.81 -7.14 -5.86
C PRO A 103 -13.71 -8.22 -4.77
N ASN A 104 -12.91 -7.95 -3.73
CA ASN A 104 -12.69 -8.89 -2.62
C ASN A 104 -12.89 -8.25 -1.23
N GLY A 105 -13.59 -7.11 -1.16
CA GLY A 105 -13.70 -6.33 0.06
C GLY A 105 -14.28 -7.09 1.26
N ASP A 106 -15.27 -7.95 1.06
CA ASP A 106 -15.86 -8.76 2.14
C ASP A 106 -14.86 -9.76 2.72
N GLU A 107 -14.04 -10.38 1.86
CA GLU A 107 -12.97 -11.29 2.30
C GLU A 107 -11.89 -10.55 3.07
N VAL A 108 -11.51 -9.35 2.60
CA VAL A 108 -10.55 -8.49 3.29
C VAL A 108 -11.09 -8.07 4.66
N LEU A 109 -12.37 -7.70 4.75
CA LEU A 109 -13.01 -7.40 6.03
C LEU A 109 -12.95 -8.60 6.97
N ALA A 110 -13.39 -9.77 6.52
CA ALA A 110 -13.42 -10.99 7.34
C ALA A 110 -12.03 -11.45 7.82
N GLY A 111 -10.97 -11.18 7.05
CA GLY A 111 -9.62 -11.64 7.35
C GLY A 111 -8.72 -10.64 8.10
N ALA A 112 -8.96 -9.34 7.95
CA ALA A 112 -8.02 -8.32 8.43
C ALA A 112 -8.64 -7.24 9.32
N TYR A 113 -9.97 -7.20 9.45
CA TYR A 113 -10.67 -6.12 10.14
C TYR A 113 -11.81 -6.60 11.05
N GLU A 114 -12.04 -5.86 12.13
CA GLU A 114 -13.20 -6.03 13.01
C GLU A 114 -14.06 -4.77 12.97
N ALA A 115 -15.39 -4.95 13.00
CA ALA A 115 -16.31 -3.82 13.00
C ALA A 115 -16.18 -3.02 14.30
N ALA A 116 -15.96 -1.71 14.19
CA ALA A 116 -15.86 -0.78 15.30
C ALA A 116 -17.14 0.05 15.53
N GLY A 117 -18.14 -0.10 14.66
CA GLY A 117 -19.39 0.67 14.65
C GLY A 117 -19.41 1.72 13.53
N ASP A 118 -20.61 2.16 13.13
CA ASP A 118 -20.84 3.30 12.20
C ASP A 118 -20.06 3.23 10.86
N GLY A 119 -19.86 2.02 10.32
CA GLY A 119 -19.08 1.81 9.09
C GLY A 119 -17.57 1.92 9.25
N HIS A 120 -17.08 2.07 10.48
CA HIS A 120 -15.66 2.00 10.81
C HIS A 120 -15.23 0.58 11.16
N TYR A 121 -14.00 0.27 10.77
CA TYR A 121 -13.38 -1.02 10.98
C TYR A 121 -11.97 -0.83 11.54
N ARG A 122 -11.63 -1.59 12.58
CA ARG A 122 -10.28 -1.62 13.16
C ARG A 122 -9.50 -2.78 12.57
N PRO A 123 -8.22 -2.63 12.28
CA PRO A 123 -7.40 -3.75 11.83
C PRO A 123 -7.25 -4.77 12.97
N VAL A 124 -7.46 -6.06 12.70
CA VAL A 124 -7.23 -7.18 13.65
C VAL A 124 -5.73 -7.52 13.71
N ALA A 125 -4.90 -6.49 13.62
CA ALA A 125 -3.60 -6.53 12.97
C ALA A 125 -2.69 -7.68 13.41
N THR A 126 -2.41 -8.60 12.49
CA THR A 126 -1.24 -9.48 12.59
C THR A 126 -0.03 -8.69 12.08
N PRO A 127 1.07 -8.60 12.85
CA PRO A 127 2.27 -7.91 12.38
C PRO A 127 2.78 -8.54 11.08
N CYS A 128 3.20 -7.71 10.13
CA CYS A 128 3.81 -8.15 8.89
C CYS A 128 5.22 -7.56 8.72
N PRO A 129 6.12 -8.24 7.99
CA PRO A 129 7.45 -7.72 7.71
C PRO A 129 7.40 -6.44 6.86
N VAL A 130 8.12 -5.40 7.31
CA VAL A 130 8.24 -4.11 6.63
C VAL A 130 9.69 -3.69 6.48
N LEU A 131 10.06 -3.29 5.26
CA LEU A 131 11.25 -2.49 4.96
C LEU A 131 10.87 -1.01 5.12
N HIS A 132 11.13 -0.46 6.29
CA HIS A 132 10.66 0.86 6.70
C HIS A 132 11.46 1.99 6.04
N GLN A 133 10.76 2.92 5.38
CA GLN A 133 11.30 4.11 4.69
C GLN A 133 12.49 3.80 3.77
N VAL A 134 12.41 2.68 3.06
CA VAL A 134 13.51 2.14 2.23
C VAL A 134 13.60 2.79 0.84
N ILE A 135 12.51 3.39 0.35
CA ILE A 135 12.49 4.02 -0.96
C ILE A 135 13.29 5.34 -0.92
N ASP A 136 14.42 5.40 -1.63
CA ASP A 136 15.32 6.57 -1.67
C ASP A 136 15.19 7.43 -2.95
N ARG A 137 14.36 6.99 -3.90
CA ARG A 137 14.09 7.61 -5.20
C ARG A 137 12.71 7.19 -5.71
N PRO A 138 12.10 7.90 -6.68
CA PRO A 138 10.86 7.47 -7.30
C PRO A 138 10.99 6.06 -7.90
N VAL A 139 10.18 5.12 -7.41
CA VAL A 139 10.10 3.75 -7.94
C VAL A 139 8.68 3.33 -8.24
N VAL A 140 8.50 2.43 -9.20
CA VAL A 140 7.20 1.86 -9.53
C VAL A 140 7.27 0.35 -9.43
N MET A 141 6.28 -0.26 -8.78
CA MET A 141 6.03 -1.69 -8.87
C MET A 141 4.91 -1.91 -9.87
N LEU A 142 5.17 -2.70 -10.92
CA LEU A 142 4.19 -2.94 -11.97
C LEU A 142 3.14 -3.96 -11.51
N ASP A 143 1.90 -3.72 -11.92
CA ASP A 143 0.75 -4.62 -11.78
C ASP A 143 0.49 -5.20 -10.38
N VAL A 144 0.83 -4.46 -9.33
CA VAL A 144 0.68 -4.87 -7.92
C VAL A 144 -0.76 -5.27 -7.59
N TRP A 145 -1.74 -4.59 -8.21
CA TRP A 145 -3.17 -4.81 -7.99
C TRP A 145 -3.88 -5.43 -9.19
N GLY A 146 -3.12 -5.88 -10.19
CA GLY A 146 -3.60 -6.44 -11.45
C GLY A 146 -3.09 -5.65 -12.67
N PRO A 147 -3.39 -6.12 -13.90
CA PRO A 147 -2.87 -5.52 -15.12
C PRO A 147 -3.19 -4.03 -15.25
N GLY A 148 -2.16 -3.21 -15.49
CA GLY A 148 -2.25 -1.76 -15.59
C GLY A 148 -2.40 -1.03 -14.25
N GLN A 149 -2.39 -1.76 -13.13
CA GLN A 149 -2.56 -1.19 -11.79
C GLN A 149 -1.21 -1.18 -11.07
N HIS A 150 -0.37 -0.25 -11.51
CA HIS A 150 0.95 -0.02 -10.96
C HIS A 150 0.86 0.69 -9.61
N GLN A 151 1.87 0.50 -8.76
CA GLN A 151 2.00 1.26 -7.53
C GLN A 151 3.25 2.15 -7.62
N PHE A 152 3.02 3.45 -7.63
CA PHE A 152 4.07 4.47 -7.66
C PHE A 152 4.45 4.83 -6.23
N LEU A 153 5.74 4.84 -5.94
CA LEU A 153 6.26 5.10 -4.61
C LEU A 153 7.30 6.20 -4.66
N THR A 154 7.12 7.19 -3.80
CA THR A 154 8.00 8.34 -3.67
C THR A 154 8.98 8.16 -2.50
N LEU A 155 9.89 9.12 -2.37
CA LEU A 155 10.94 9.12 -1.35
C LEU A 155 10.37 8.93 0.06
N GLY A 156 10.94 7.97 0.78
CA GLY A 156 10.59 7.62 2.15
C GLY A 156 9.38 6.69 2.27
N ALA A 157 8.82 6.20 1.16
CA ALA A 157 7.86 5.11 1.22
C ALA A 157 8.48 3.84 1.83
N SER A 158 7.62 3.01 2.42
CA SER A 158 7.96 1.71 3.01
C SER A 158 7.42 0.58 2.15
N LEU A 159 8.04 -0.59 2.22
CA LEU A 159 7.55 -1.80 1.54
C LEU A 159 7.13 -2.83 2.59
N LYS A 160 5.94 -3.40 2.45
CA LYS A 160 5.44 -4.48 3.31
C LYS A 160 5.26 -5.78 2.54
N LEU A 161 5.47 -6.91 3.21
CA LEU A 161 5.18 -8.24 2.71
C LEU A 161 3.99 -8.83 3.47
N GLU A 162 2.87 -9.03 2.79
CA GLU A 162 1.65 -9.54 3.39
C GLU A 162 1.04 -10.59 2.47
N SER A 163 0.75 -11.78 3.00
CA SER A 163 0.17 -12.90 2.24
C SER A 163 0.92 -13.23 0.94
N GLY A 164 2.26 -13.14 0.96
CA GLY A 164 3.12 -13.43 -0.19
C GLY A 164 3.17 -12.31 -1.25
N ARG A 165 2.53 -11.17 -1.00
CA ARG A 165 2.55 -10.00 -1.89
C ARG A 165 3.33 -8.86 -1.26
N VAL A 166 4.21 -8.25 -2.04
CA VAL A 166 4.85 -6.99 -1.67
C VAL A 166 4.01 -5.82 -2.15
N THR A 167 3.77 -4.88 -1.26
CA THR A 167 3.06 -3.63 -1.57
C THR A 167 3.78 -2.48 -0.86
N GLY A 168 3.65 -1.27 -1.40
CA GLY A 168 4.19 -0.07 -0.81
C GLY A 168 3.18 0.63 0.07
N ILE A 169 3.70 1.42 1.00
CA ILE A 169 2.96 2.36 1.83
C ILE A 169 3.75 3.65 1.75
N ASP A 170 3.11 4.74 1.33
CA ASP A 170 3.76 6.04 1.31
C ASP A 170 4.23 6.47 2.71
N ARG A 171 5.17 7.41 2.75
CA ARG A 171 5.80 7.85 4.00
C ARG A 171 4.77 8.39 4.99
N HIS A 172 3.79 9.14 4.50
CA HIS A 172 2.86 9.88 5.33
C HIS A 172 1.80 8.95 5.94
N ALA A 173 1.14 8.13 5.12
CA ALA A 173 0.21 7.12 5.58
C ALA A 173 0.92 6.11 6.48
N PHE A 174 2.18 5.72 6.21
CA PHE A 174 2.91 4.86 7.14
C PHE A 174 3.04 5.51 8.51
N ALA A 175 3.51 6.76 8.57
CA ALA A 175 3.72 7.47 9.83
C ALA A 175 2.42 7.67 10.64
N LEU A 176 1.27 7.77 9.97
CA LEU A 176 -0.02 8.00 10.62
C LEU A 176 -0.80 6.72 10.94
N THR A 177 -0.57 5.66 10.17
CA THR A 177 -1.43 4.47 10.20
C THR A 177 -0.71 3.18 10.55
N TRP A 178 0.61 3.22 10.75
CA TRP A 178 1.42 2.04 11.09
C TRP A 178 2.30 2.26 12.32
N THR A 179 2.69 1.17 12.95
CA THR A 179 3.69 1.17 14.02
C THR A 179 4.64 0.01 13.81
N VAL A 180 5.94 0.31 13.78
CA VAL A 180 7.01 -0.69 13.81
C VAL A 180 7.12 -1.24 15.23
N GLU A 181 7.17 -2.56 15.36
CA GLU A 181 7.33 -3.21 16.65
C GLU A 181 8.81 -3.22 17.06
N ALA A 182 9.04 -3.03 18.36
CA ALA A 182 10.38 -2.96 18.97
C ALA A 182 11.00 -4.35 19.20
#